data_AF-A0A7V3W3H1-F1
#
_entry.id   AF-A0A7V3W3H1-F1
#
_cell.length_a   1.000
_cell.length_b   1.000
_cell.length_c   1.000
_cell.angle_alpha   90.00
_cell.angle_beta   90.00
_cell.angle_gamma   90.00
#
_symmetry.space_group_name_H-M   'P 1'
#
loop_
_entity.id
_entity.type
_entity.pdbx_description
1 polymer ?
#
loop_
_entity_poly.entity_id
_entity_poly.type
_entity_poly.pdbx_seq_one_letter_code
_entity_poly.pdbx_strand_id
1 'polypeptide(L)'
;MAEEIRLSDTNRETIRQFILAMIHREADFSPKPDLEKVVNEFDELVSTSPTLIRMSLITLIKSLELSTIAQGYRHTFSKLSPEEQKEYLYKMEKSTNYAFRTIILVIKTLVFLCYFSEPEAEKAVGYDGKCLVDARAEAKAQGKQENIVPDEFAYH
;
A
#
# COMPACT_ATOMS: atom_id res chain seq x y z
N MET A 1 7.28 23.24 6.28
CA MET A 1 8.13 22.12 5.85
C MET A 1 7.62 20.88 6.56
N ALA A 2 6.85 20.03 5.88
CA ALA A 2 6.40 18.78 6.46
C ALA A 2 7.59 17.83 6.45
N GLU A 3 7.95 17.29 7.62
CA GLU A 3 8.90 16.18 7.71
C GLU A 3 8.40 15.06 6.79
N GLU A 4 9.22 14.63 5.81
CA GLU A 4 8.94 13.44 5.02
C GLU A 4 8.98 12.23 5.96
N ILE A 5 7.82 11.86 6.50
CA ILE A 5 7.69 10.69 7.36
C ILE A 5 7.77 9.46 6.47
N ARG A 6 8.96 8.88 6.40
CA ARG A 6 9.27 7.61 5.74
C ARG A 6 8.81 6.42 6.58
N LEU A 7 8.61 5.27 5.94
CA LEU A 7 8.41 4.01 6.65
C LEU A 7 9.61 3.69 7.54
N SER A 8 9.36 3.10 8.71
CA SER A 8 10.43 2.54 9.53
C SER A 8 11.07 1.34 8.83
N ASP A 9 12.33 1.03 9.15
CA ASP A 9 13.07 -0.10 8.55
C ASP A 9 12.29 -1.42 8.60
N THR A 10 11.63 -1.70 9.73
CA THR A 10 10.80 -2.89 9.89
C THR A 10 9.62 -2.93 8.92
N ASN A 11 8.89 -1.82 8.76
CA ASN A 11 7.75 -1.77 7.84
C ASN A 11 8.21 -1.87 6.39
N ARG A 12 9.33 -1.21 6.07
CA ARG A 12 9.96 -1.28 4.74
C ARG A 12 10.38 -2.70 4.41
N GLU A 13 10.93 -3.43 5.39
CA GLU A 13 11.31 -4.83 5.19
C GLU A 13 10.10 -5.76 5.04
N THR A 14 9.02 -5.56 5.83
CA THR A 14 7.75 -6.28 5.63
C THR A 14 7.23 -6.11 4.20
N ILE A 15 7.21 -4.87 3.69
CA ILE A 15 6.78 -4.59 2.30
C ILE A 15 7.73 -5.23 1.29
N ARG A 16 9.05 -5.13 1.48
CA ARG A 16 10.02 -5.78 0.59
C ARG A 16 9.78 -7.28 0.50
N GLN A 17 9.64 -7.97 1.64
CA GLN A 17 9.40 -9.41 1.67
C GLN A 17 8.05 -9.77 1.05
N PHE A 18 7.04 -8.92 1.22
CA PHE A 18 5.73 -9.12 0.59
C PHE A 18 5.81 -9.03 -0.94
N ILE A 19 6.49 -8.00 -1.48
CA ILE A 19 6.69 -7.84 -2.93
C ILE A 19 7.51 -9.01 -3.49
N LEU A 20 8.56 -9.44 -2.77
CA LEU A 20 9.35 -10.61 -3.14
C LEU A 20 8.49 -11.87 -3.24
N ALA A 21 7.67 -12.13 -2.24
CA ALA A 21 6.81 -13.31 -2.17
C ALA A 21 5.69 -13.32 -3.22
N MET A 22 5.17 -12.15 -3.60
CA MET A 22 4.06 -12.07 -4.56
C MET A 22 4.49 -11.96 -6.03
N ILE A 23 5.51 -11.17 -6.32
CA ILE A 23 5.82 -10.73 -7.69
C ILE A 23 7.21 -11.20 -8.09
N HIS A 24 8.25 -10.79 -7.37
CA HIS A 24 9.61 -10.90 -7.90
C HIS A 24 10.11 -12.36 -7.98
N ARG A 25 9.76 -13.21 -7.01
CA ARG A 25 10.10 -14.64 -7.05
C ARG A 25 9.26 -15.42 -8.06
N GLU A 26 8.02 -14.98 -8.29
CA GLU A 26 7.01 -15.66 -9.12
C GLU A 26 6.98 -15.17 -10.59
N ALA A 27 7.65 -14.06 -10.90
CA ALA A 27 7.70 -13.52 -12.25
C ALA A 27 8.53 -14.41 -13.18
N ASP A 28 7.88 -14.97 -14.20
CA ASP A 28 8.48 -15.81 -15.24
C ASP A 28 9.08 -15.00 -16.42
N PHE A 29 9.05 -13.67 -16.35
CA PHE A 29 9.54 -12.78 -17.40
C PHE A 29 10.89 -12.13 -17.05
N SER A 30 11.65 -11.77 -18.09
CA SER A 30 12.96 -11.11 -17.99
C SER A 30 12.98 -9.80 -18.79
N PRO A 31 13.47 -8.67 -18.22
CA PRO A 31 14.03 -8.57 -16.87
C PRO A 31 12.96 -8.68 -15.79
N LYS A 32 13.37 -9.18 -14.61
CA LYS A 32 12.51 -9.16 -13.44
C LYS A 32 12.21 -7.73 -13.02
N PRO A 33 11.06 -7.48 -12.37
CA PRO A 33 10.73 -6.16 -11.86
C PRO A 33 11.77 -5.64 -10.88
N ASP A 34 12.07 -4.35 -10.99
CA ASP A 34 12.96 -3.66 -10.05
C ASP A 34 12.27 -3.58 -8.67
N LEU A 35 12.70 -4.45 -7.77
CA LEU A 35 12.17 -4.53 -6.40
C LEU A 35 12.34 -3.21 -5.65
N GLU A 36 13.49 -2.55 -5.77
CA GLU A 36 13.76 -1.34 -5.01
C GLU A 36 12.95 -0.17 -5.57
N LYS A 37 12.72 -0.10 -6.89
CA LYS A 37 11.76 0.85 -7.48
C LYS A 37 10.39 0.73 -6.80
N VAL A 38 9.81 -0.47 -6.79
CA VAL A 38 8.46 -0.68 -6.23
C VAL A 38 8.42 -0.40 -4.72
N VAL A 39 9.45 -0.81 -3.96
CA VAL A 39 9.53 -0.52 -2.52
C VAL A 39 9.60 1.00 -2.26
N ASN A 40 10.39 1.73 -3.05
CA ASN A 40 10.56 3.17 -2.88
C ASN A 40 9.30 3.95 -3.28
N GLU A 41 8.63 3.56 -4.36
CA GLU A 41 7.35 4.15 -4.77
C GLU A 41 6.25 3.88 -3.75
N PHE A 42 6.22 2.68 -3.15
CA PHE A 42 5.27 2.38 -2.08
C PHE A 42 5.54 3.25 -0.83
N ASP A 43 6.81 3.43 -0.45
CA ASP A 43 7.18 4.32 0.65
C ASP A 43 6.83 5.79 0.36
N GLU A 44 7.05 6.25 -0.88
CA GLU A 44 6.64 7.57 -1.33
C GLU A 44 5.11 7.75 -1.26
N LEU A 45 4.34 6.78 -1.75
CA LEU A 45 2.88 6.76 -1.65
C LEU A 45 2.41 6.88 -0.19
N VAL A 46 3.03 6.13 0.74
CA VAL A 46 2.70 6.19 2.16
C VAL A 46 3.08 7.55 2.77
N SER A 47 4.26 8.09 2.44
CA SER A 47 4.76 9.33 3.04
C SER A 47 3.98 10.58 2.59
N THR A 48 3.55 10.60 1.33
CA THR A 48 2.75 11.67 0.72
C THR A 48 1.25 11.57 1.04
N SER A 49 0.79 10.42 1.55
CA SER A 49 -0.61 10.23 1.94
C SER A 49 -1.05 11.12 3.12
N PRO A 50 -2.33 11.54 3.16
CA PRO A 50 -2.92 12.21 4.32
C PRO A 50 -2.67 11.45 5.63
N THR A 51 -2.43 12.16 6.74
CA THR A 51 -2.04 11.56 8.04
C THR A 51 -2.89 10.36 8.46
N LEU A 52 -4.22 10.46 8.32
CA LEU A 52 -5.13 9.37 8.68
C LEU A 52 -4.90 8.13 7.80
N ILE A 53 -4.82 8.32 6.47
CA ILE A 53 -4.54 7.25 5.51
C ILE A 53 -3.17 6.64 5.78
N ARG A 54 -2.14 7.46 5.96
CA ARG A 54 -0.79 7.01 6.30
C ARG A 54 -0.76 6.16 7.56
N MET A 55 -1.45 6.58 8.62
CA MET A 55 -1.56 5.79 9.85
C MET A 55 -2.27 4.45 9.62
N SER A 56 -3.34 4.44 8.82
CA SER A 56 -4.05 3.22 8.44
C SER A 56 -3.16 2.27 7.64
N LEU A 57 -2.40 2.78 6.66
CA LEU A 57 -1.45 1.99 5.87
C LEU A 57 -0.34 1.39 6.76
N ILE A 58 0.27 2.19 7.63
CA ILE A 58 1.27 1.71 8.60
C ILE A 58 0.67 0.63 9.51
N THR A 59 -0.57 0.81 9.94
CA THR A 59 -1.26 -0.18 10.78
C THR A 59 -1.48 -1.48 10.01
N LEU A 60 -1.91 -1.42 8.75
CA LEU A 60 -2.08 -2.60 7.90
C LEU A 60 -0.77 -3.38 7.71
N ILE A 61 0.34 -2.68 7.47
CA ILE A 61 1.67 -3.29 7.34
C ILE A 61 2.06 -4.02 8.63
N LYS A 62 1.86 -3.38 9.79
CA LYS A 62 2.12 -4.01 11.09
C LYS A 62 1.19 -5.19 11.35
N SER A 63 -0.08 -5.10 10.94
CA SER A 63 -1.03 -6.22 11.04
C SER A 63 -0.59 -7.41 10.19
N LEU A 64 -0.11 -7.19 8.97
CA LEU A 64 0.49 -8.25 8.15
C LEU A 64 1.69 -8.87 8.88
N GLU A 65 2.62 -8.05 9.37
CA GLU A 65 3.85 -8.52 10.03
C GLU A 65 3.55 -9.40 11.25
N LEU A 66 2.55 -9.05 12.06
CA LEU A 66 2.23 -9.73 13.31
C LEU A 66 1.19 -10.85 13.18
N SER A 67 0.36 -10.86 12.14
CA SER A 67 -0.74 -11.82 12.04
C SER A 67 -0.27 -13.25 11.74
N THR A 68 0.97 -13.47 11.31
CA THR A 68 1.57 -14.81 11.24
C THR A 68 1.62 -15.47 12.62
N ILE A 69 1.95 -14.72 13.67
CA ILE A 69 2.00 -15.21 15.05
C ILE A 69 0.59 -15.64 15.51
N ALA A 70 -0.42 -14.84 15.18
CA ALA A 70 -1.82 -15.16 15.49
C ALA A 70 -2.32 -16.43 14.76
N GLN A 71 -1.69 -16.77 13.63
CA GLN A 71 -1.96 -17.97 12.83
C GLN A 71 -1.09 -19.18 13.23
N GLY A 72 -0.31 -19.07 14.31
CA GLY A 72 0.49 -20.17 14.87
C GLY A 72 1.90 -20.32 14.30
N TYR A 73 2.36 -19.38 13.47
CA TYR A 73 3.76 -19.36 13.02
C TYR A 73 4.69 -18.89 14.14
N ARG A 74 5.95 -19.35 14.11
CA ARG A 74 6.97 -18.99 15.13
C ARG A 74 7.58 -17.61 14.93
N HIS A 75 7.51 -17.08 13.71
CA HIS A 75 8.16 -15.83 13.32
C HIS A 75 7.17 -14.88 12.65
N THR A 76 7.49 -13.59 12.69
CA THR A 76 6.75 -12.54 11.97
C THR A 76 6.93 -12.71 10.46
N PHE A 77 6.02 -12.13 9.66
CA PHE A 77 5.98 -12.34 8.21
C PHE A 77 7.33 -12.13 7.50
N SER A 78 8.00 -11.01 7.77
CA SER A 78 9.29 -10.70 7.15
C SER A 78 10.39 -11.73 7.44
N LYS A 79 10.24 -12.54 8.50
CA LYS A 79 11.21 -13.54 8.95
C LYS A 79 10.84 -14.98 8.61
N LEU A 80 9.70 -15.22 7.97
CA LEU A 80 9.32 -16.54 7.46
C LEU A 80 10.21 -16.94 6.28
N SER A 81 10.34 -18.25 6.04
CA SER A 81 10.99 -18.73 4.81
C SER A 81 10.19 -18.29 3.57
N PRO A 82 10.81 -18.21 2.37
CA PRO A 82 10.09 -17.88 1.14
C PRO A 82 8.85 -18.77 0.89
N GLU A 83 8.96 -20.05 1.18
CA GLU A 83 7.88 -21.03 1.03
C GLU A 83 6.76 -20.79 2.06
N GLU A 84 7.12 -20.54 3.31
CA GLU A 84 6.17 -20.21 4.38
C GLU A 84 5.45 -18.88 4.11
N GLN A 85 6.16 -17.87 3.59
CA GLN A 85 5.56 -16.60 3.16
C GLN A 85 4.48 -16.83 2.10
N LYS A 86 4.80 -17.61 1.06
CA LYS A 86 3.85 -17.93 -0.02
C LYS A 86 2.64 -18.69 0.50
N GLU A 87 2.85 -19.72 1.31
CA GLU A 87 1.78 -20.50 1.91
C GLU A 87 0.88 -19.64 2.81
N TYR A 88 1.49 -18.80 3.65
CA TYR A 88 0.77 -17.89 4.53
C TYR A 88 -0.09 -16.89 3.75
N LEU A 89 0.47 -16.25 2.72
CA LEU A 89 -0.29 -15.31 1.89
C LEU A 89 -1.47 -16.01 1.19
N TYR A 90 -1.24 -17.20 0.63
CA TYR A 90 -2.29 -18.00 0.01
C TYR A 90 -3.41 -18.38 1.00
N LYS A 91 -3.06 -18.79 2.23
CA LYS A 91 -4.03 -19.07 3.30
C LYS A 91 -4.83 -17.84 3.68
N MET A 92 -4.18 -16.69 3.80
CA MET A 92 -4.82 -15.42 4.15
C MET A 92 -5.81 -14.96 3.07
N GLU A 93 -5.45 -15.06 1.79
CA GLU A 93 -6.34 -14.74 0.66
C GLU A 93 -7.59 -15.63 0.63
N LYS A 94 -7.45 -16.91 1.03
CA LYS A 94 -8.55 -17.88 1.07
C LYS A 94 -9.27 -17.97 2.42
N SER A 95 -8.89 -17.12 3.39
CA SER A 95 -9.46 -17.17 4.73
C SER A 95 -10.96 -16.86 4.73
N THR A 96 -11.72 -17.51 5.61
CA THR A 96 -13.11 -17.11 5.89
C THR A 96 -13.17 -15.80 6.68
N ASN A 97 -12.09 -15.41 7.34
CA ASN A 97 -12.00 -14.15 8.07
C ASN A 97 -11.79 -12.99 7.10
N TYR A 98 -12.79 -12.10 7.03
CA TYR A 98 -12.78 -10.92 6.17
C TYR A 98 -11.60 -9.98 6.45
N ALA A 99 -11.20 -9.82 7.71
CA ALA A 99 -10.10 -8.92 8.07
C ALA A 99 -8.77 -9.38 7.45
N PHE A 100 -8.48 -10.68 7.51
CA PHE A 100 -7.26 -11.25 6.94
C PHE A 100 -7.21 -11.10 5.42
N ARG A 101 -8.31 -11.40 4.72
CA ARG A 101 -8.39 -11.16 3.28
C ARG A 101 -8.20 -9.70 2.93
N THR A 102 -8.83 -8.79 3.70
CA THR A 102 -8.76 -7.35 3.46
C THR A 102 -7.34 -6.82 3.59
N ILE A 103 -6.58 -7.26 4.60
CA ILE A 103 -5.17 -6.87 4.77
C ILE A 103 -4.37 -7.22 3.51
N ILE A 104 -4.47 -8.47 3.04
CA ILE A 104 -3.72 -8.90 1.85
C ILE A 104 -4.18 -8.15 0.61
N LEU A 105 -5.49 -8.04 0.39
CA LEU A 105 -6.05 -7.40 -0.80
C LEU A 105 -5.65 -5.93 -0.89
N VAL A 106 -5.70 -5.18 0.21
CA VAL A 106 -5.32 -3.76 0.21
C VAL A 106 -3.83 -3.60 -0.07
N ILE A 107 -2.96 -4.32 0.63
CA ILE A 107 -1.50 -4.19 0.42
C ILE A 107 -1.13 -4.65 -1.00
N LYS A 108 -1.72 -5.74 -1.48
CA LYS A 108 -1.53 -6.25 -2.84
C LYS A 108 -1.96 -5.25 -3.91
N THR A 109 -3.10 -4.59 -3.70
CA THR A 109 -3.60 -3.56 -4.63
C THR A 109 -2.64 -2.38 -4.71
N LEU A 110 -2.16 -1.89 -3.57
CA LEU A 110 -1.22 -0.78 -3.53
C LEU A 110 0.14 -1.15 -4.13
N VAL A 111 0.64 -2.36 -3.86
CA VAL A 111 1.86 -2.87 -4.50
C VAL A 111 1.69 -2.96 -6.00
N PHE A 112 0.56 -3.44 -6.51
CA PHE A 112 0.33 -3.48 -7.95
C PHE A 112 0.17 -2.10 -8.57
N LEU A 113 -0.41 -1.14 -7.85
CA LEU A 113 -0.48 0.25 -8.28
C LEU A 113 0.93 0.81 -8.51
N CYS A 114 1.83 0.65 -7.55
CA CYS A 114 3.23 1.06 -7.70
C CYS A 114 3.92 0.26 -8.82
N TYR A 115 3.74 -1.06 -8.81
CA TYR A 115 4.35 -1.96 -9.79
C TYR A 115 4.04 -1.58 -11.25
N PHE A 116 2.78 -1.23 -11.55
CA PHE A 116 2.34 -0.84 -12.89
C PHE A 116 2.41 0.67 -13.14
N SER A 117 2.90 1.46 -12.17
CA SER A 117 3.08 2.89 -12.34
C SER A 117 4.25 3.14 -13.28
N GLU A 118 3.94 3.79 -14.41
CA GLU A 118 4.92 4.26 -15.37
C GLU A 118 4.74 5.77 -15.54
N PRO A 119 5.67 6.60 -15.02
CA PRO A 119 5.51 8.05 -15.01
C PRO A 119 5.27 8.67 -16.39
N GLU A 120 5.80 8.04 -17.43
CA GLU A 120 5.60 8.46 -18.82
C GLU A 120 4.16 8.20 -19.29
N ALA A 121 3.60 7.04 -18.95
CA ALA A 121 2.23 6.68 -19.26
C ALA A 121 1.23 7.54 -18.48
N GLU A 122 1.51 7.77 -17.18
CA GLU A 122 0.73 8.65 -16.32
C GLU A 122 0.66 10.08 -16.87
N LYS A 123 1.81 10.66 -17.23
CA LYS A 123 1.85 11.99 -17.87
C LYS A 123 1.13 12.01 -19.21
N ALA A 124 1.24 10.95 -20.01
CA ALA A 124 0.58 10.86 -21.31
C ALA A 124 -0.96 10.88 -21.20
N VAL A 125 -1.52 10.34 -20.12
CA VAL A 125 -2.96 10.39 -19.83
C VAL A 125 -3.40 11.63 -19.04
N GLY A 126 -2.47 12.57 -18.82
CA GLY A 126 -2.74 13.79 -18.04
C GLY A 126 -2.85 13.55 -16.52
N TYR A 127 -2.42 12.38 -16.03
CA TYR A 127 -2.32 12.12 -14.60
C TYR A 127 -1.04 12.75 -14.06
N ASP A 128 -1.19 13.78 -13.22
CA ASP A 128 -0.07 14.50 -12.61
C ASP A 128 0.04 14.27 -11.09
N GLY A 129 -0.79 13.38 -10.54
CA GLY A 129 -0.87 13.06 -9.12
C GLY A 129 -1.42 14.18 -8.22
N LYS A 130 -1.68 15.38 -8.76
CA LYS A 130 -2.05 16.56 -7.96
C LYS A 130 -3.50 16.58 -7.54
N CYS A 131 -4.38 15.93 -8.30
CA CYS A 131 -5.82 15.88 -7.99
C CYS A 131 -6.14 15.30 -6.60
N LEU A 132 -5.24 14.50 -6.00
CA LEU A 132 -5.41 13.91 -4.67
C LEU A 132 -4.87 14.80 -3.54
N VAL A 133 -4.00 15.77 -3.83
CA VAL A 133 -3.27 16.56 -2.83
C VAL A 133 -3.80 18.00 -2.76
N ASP A 134 -4.16 18.59 -3.90
CA ASP A 134 -4.49 20.02 -3.99
C ASP A 134 -5.90 20.37 -3.50
N ALA A 135 -6.88 19.47 -3.62
CA ALA A 135 -8.25 19.72 -3.16
C ALA A 135 -8.31 20.07 -1.65
N ARG A 136 -7.40 19.51 -0.85
CA ARG A 136 -7.33 19.77 0.60
C ARG A 136 -6.57 21.05 0.93
N ALA A 137 -5.54 21.38 0.17
CA ALA A 137 -4.79 22.63 0.33
C ALA A 137 -5.65 23.84 -0.08
N GLU A 138 -6.40 23.71 -1.18
CA GLU A 138 -7.31 24.73 -1.68
C GLU A 138 -8.53 24.91 -0.77
N ALA A 139 -9.15 23.84 -0.28
CA ALA A 139 -10.28 23.93 0.66
C ALA A 139 -9.89 24.61 1.99
N LYS A 140 -8.67 24.35 2.48
CA LYS A 140 -8.15 24.95 3.71
C LYS A 140 -7.74 26.42 3.52
N ALA A 141 -7.24 26.79 2.33
CA ALA A 141 -6.95 28.17 1.97
C ALA A 141 -8.21 29.02 1.78
N GLN A 142 -9.35 28.41 1.42
CA GLN A 142 -10.63 29.08 1.18
C GLN A 142 -11.57 29.13 2.40
N GLY A 143 -11.19 28.57 3.55
CA GLY A 143 -11.98 28.64 4.78
C GLY A 143 -13.36 27.97 4.72
N LYS A 144 -13.59 27.07 3.76
CA LYS A 144 -14.87 26.34 3.63
C LYS A 144 -14.88 25.12 4.55
N GLN A 145 -15.94 25.00 5.37
CA GLN A 145 -16.23 23.77 6.10
C GLN A 145 -16.58 22.63 5.12
N GLU A 146 -16.16 21.43 5.49
CA GLU A 146 -16.34 20.19 4.72
C GLU A 146 -17.84 19.86 4.55
N ASN A 147 -18.43 20.25 3.42
CA ASN A 147 -19.57 19.52 2.85
C ASN A 147 -19.01 18.57 1.79
N ILE A 148 -18.94 17.29 2.13
CA ILE A 148 -18.33 16.22 1.31
C ILE A 148 -19.23 15.81 0.13
N VAL A 149 -20.40 16.44 -0.04
CA VAL A 149 -21.29 16.17 -1.19
C VAL A 149 -21.85 17.49 -1.72
N PRO A 150 -21.73 17.78 -3.03
CA PRO A 150 -22.49 18.85 -3.66
C PRO A 150 -23.99 18.56 -3.50
N ASP A 151 -24.80 19.54 -3.08
CA ASP A 151 -26.27 19.40 -2.90
C ASP A 151 -27.00 18.84 -4.13
N GLU A 152 -26.38 18.89 -5.31
CA GLU A 152 -26.89 18.33 -6.56
C GLU A 152 -26.98 16.79 -6.57
N PHE A 153 -26.32 16.09 -5.64
CA PHE A 153 -26.40 14.63 -5.49
C PHE A 153 -27.29 14.18 -4.33
N ALA A 154 -27.95 15.10 -3.61
CA ALA A 154 -28.81 14.76 -2.47
C ALA A 154 -30.25 14.39 -2.87
N TYR A 155 -30.62 14.54 -4.16
CA TYR A 155 -31.99 14.36 -4.64
C TYR A 155 -32.10 13.54 -5.93
N HIS A 156 -31.49 12.35 -5.97
CA HIS A 156 -31.85 11.31 -6.93
C HIS A 156 -31.86 9.93 -6.28
#